data_AF-F3GJ02-F1
#
_entry.id   AF-F3GJ02-F1
#
_cell.length_a   1.000
_cell.length_b   1.000
_cell.length_c   1.000
_cell.angle_alpha   90.00
_cell.angle_beta   90.00
_cell.angle_gamma   90.00
#
_symmetry.space_group_name_H-M   'P 1'
#
loop_
_entity.id
_entity.type
_entity.pdbx_description
1 polymer ?
#
loop_
_entity_poly.entity_id
_entity_poly.type
_entity_poly.pdbx_seq_one_letter_code
_entity_poly.pdbx_strand_id
1 'polypeptide(L)'
;MLAHMMEWLNLGVRWIHMIVGVAWIGASFYFVWLENNLNRSNPREGLSGDLWAIHGGGIYHLEKYKLAPPTMPENLHWFKWEAYSTWLSGVALLCVVFYANPTLYLLAPGSSLSGAEGVHIGLGSLFVGWFIYSFLCDSPLGKRPALLGVVLFVLLVAAAYGFSKVFSGRGAYLHVGAIMGTIMVGNVFRIIMPAQRALVAAIA
;
A
#
# COMPACT_ATOMS: atom_id res chain seq x y z
N MET A 1 20.06 28.58 6.93
CA MET A 1 18.59 28.54 7.12
C MET A 1 17.91 27.52 6.20
N LEU A 2 18.06 27.63 4.86
CA LEU A 2 17.47 26.67 3.91
C LEU A 2 17.96 25.22 4.11
N ALA A 3 19.27 25.01 4.32
CA ALA A 3 19.83 23.67 4.59
C ALA A 3 19.20 23.01 5.82
N HIS A 4 19.09 23.73 6.94
CA HIS A 4 18.42 23.24 8.15
C HIS A 4 16.95 22.93 7.93
N MET A 5 16.24 23.75 7.14
CA MET A 5 14.85 23.47 6.78
C MET A 5 14.72 22.17 5.98
N MET A 6 15.66 21.89 5.07
CA MET A 6 15.69 20.63 4.32
C MET A 6 16.02 19.41 5.19
N GLU A 7 16.86 19.56 6.21
CA GLU A 7 17.16 18.51 7.19
C GLU A 7 15.91 18.16 8.02
N TRP A 8 15.22 19.18 8.56
CA TRP A 8 13.97 19.00 9.29
C TRP A 8 12.85 18.43 8.42
N LEU A 9 12.75 18.88 7.17
CA LEU A 9 11.80 18.32 6.21
C LEU A 9 12.11 16.85 5.92
N ASN A 10 13.37 16.50 5.70
CA ASN A 10 13.81 15.11 5.53
C ASN A 10 13.41 14.23 6.70
N LEU A 11 13.67 14.70 7.92
CA LEU A 11 13.30 13.99 9.13
C LEU A 11 11.78 13.83 9.22
N GLY A 12 11.04 14.93 9.04
CA GLY A 12 9.58 14.96 9.09
C GLY A 12 8.92 13.98 8.12
N VAL A 13 9.29 14.01 6.83
CA VAL A 13 8.67 13.12 5.84
C VAL A 13 8.96 11.64 6.09
N ARG A 14 10.16 11.31 6.61
CA ARG A 14 10.51 9.94 6.99
C ARG A 14 9.69 9.44 8.16
N TRP A 15 9.57 10.25 9.22
CA TRP A 15 8.76 9.89 10.39
C TRP A 15 7.29 9.76 10.04
N ILE A 16 6.75 10.71 9.27
CA ILE A 16 5.36 10.64 8.81
C ILE A 16 5.16 9.34 8.02
N HIS A 17 5.99 9.07 7.01
CA HIS A 17 5.87 7.87 6.18
C HIS A 17 5.95 6.58 7.00
N MET A 18 6.89 6.51 7.95
CA MET A 18 7.00 5.36 8.85
C MET A 18 5.74 5.18 9.70
N ILE A 19 5.21 6.25 10.31
CA ILE A 19 4.03 6.20 11.16
C ILE A 19 2.80 5.72 10.38
N VAL A 20 2.53 6.31 9.21
CA VAL A 20 1.37 5.90 8.40
C VAL A 20 1.55 4.50 7.81
N GLY A 21 2.78 4.11 7.46
CA GLY A 21 3.09 2.75 7.03
C GLY A 21 2.84 1.71 8.11
N VAL A 22 3.25 2.00 9.35
CA VAL A 22 2.93 1.16 10.52
C VAL A 22 1.42 1.10 10.76
N ALA A 23 0.71 2.22 10.66
CA ALA A 23 -0.74 2.24 10.82
C ALA A 23 -1.44 1.37 9.76
N TRP A 24 -1.01 1.44 8.49
CA TRP A 24 -1.59 0.65 7.41
C TRP A 24 -1.34 -0.85 7.52
N ILE A 25 -0.08 -1.23 7.77
CA ILE A 25 0.27 -2.64 7.97
C ILE A 25 -0.38 -3.18 9.25
N GLY A 26 -0.41 -2.37 10.31
CA GLY A 26 -1.06 -2.70 11.58
C GLY A 26 -2.56 -2.94 11.43
N ALA A 27 -3.28 -2.07 10.71
CA ALA A 27 -4.69 -2.26 10.40
C ALA A 27 -4.92 -3.57 9.62
N SER A 28 -4.05 -3.88 8.66
CA SER A 28 -4.14 -5.11 7.88
C SER A 28 -3.99 -6.36 8.77
N PHE A 29 -3.00 -6.39 9.66
CA PHE A 29 -2.83 -7.49 10.61
C PHE A 29 -3.98 -7.59 11.61
N TYR A 30 -4.49 -6.46 12.09
CA TYR A 30 -5.65 -6.43 12.98
C TYR A 30 -6.87 -7.07 12.32
N PHE A 31 -7.20 -6.73 11.07
CA PHE A 31 -8.34 -7.31 10.37
C PHE A 31 -8.15 -8.79 10.01
N VAL A 32 -6.93 -9.22 9.70
CA VAL A 32 -6.63 -10.65 9.52
C VAL A 32 -6.85 -11.42 10.83
N TRP A 33 -6.35 -10.88 11.96
CA TRP A 33 -6.59 -11.46 13.27
C TRP A 33 -8.08 -11.50 13.61
N LEU A 34 -8.79 -10.38 13.38
CA LEU A 34 -10.23 -10.26 13.63
C LEU A 34 -11.00 -11.34 12.88
N GLU A 35 -10.79 -11.46 11.57
CA GLU A 35 -11.48 -12.43 10.72
C GLU A 35 -11.23 -13.87 11.16
N ASN A 36 -9.99 -14.19 11.53
CA ASN A 36 -9.61 -15.54 11.98
C ASN A 36 -10.18 -15.90 13.35
N ASN A 37 -10.54 -14.91 14.18
CA ASN A 37 -11.03 -15.14 15.54
C ASN A 37 -12.55 -14.92 15.69
N LEU A 38 -13.28 -14.60 14.62
CA LEU A 38 -14.74 -14.56 14.67
C LEU A 38 -15.30 -15.90 15.15
N ASN A 39 -16.11 -15.88 16.20
CA ASN A 39 -16.94 -16.99 16.61
C ASN A 39 -18.05 -17.17 15.57
N ARG A 40 -18.04 -18.34 14.94
CA ARG A 40 -19.02 -18.73 13.91
C ARG A 40 -19.93 -19.86 14.39
N SER A 41 -19.90 -20.20 15.68
CA SER A 41 -20.78 -21.19 16.28
C SER A 41 -22.15 -20.58 16.56
N ASN A 42 -23.18 -21.09 15.88
CA ASN A 42 -24.57 -20.63 15.99
C ASN A 42 -24.73 -19.09 15.98
N PRO A 43 -24.27 -18.40 14.91
CA PRO A 43 -24.33 -16.95 14.86
C PRO A 43 -25.79 -16.49 14.89
N ARG A 44 -26.03 -15.30 15.48
CA ARG A 44 -27.36 -14.68 15.42
C ARG A 44 -27.81 -14.53 13.97
N GLU A 45 -29.13 -14.51 13.76
CA GLU A 45 -29.69 -14.37 12.42
C GLU A 45 -29.13 -13.13 11.71
N GLY A 46 -28.75 -13.29 10.44
CA GLY A 46 -28.11 -12.24 9.65
C GLY A 46 -26.59 -12.08 9.83
N LEU A 47 -25.97 -12.71 10.85
CA LEU A 47 -24.53 -12.60 11.10
C LEU A 47 -23.72 -13.76 10.51
N SER A 48 -22.53 -13.43 10.01
CA SER A 48 -21.49 -14.39 9.63
C SER A 48 -20.69 -14.88 10.85
N GLY A 49 -20.69 -14.11 11.93
CA GLY A 49 -19.99 -14.38 13.18
C GLY A 49 -19.80 -13.12 14.01
N ASP A 50 -19.34 -13.29 15.24
CA ASP A 50 -19.09 -12.20 16.18
C ASP A 50 -17.77 -12.38 16.96
N LEU A 51 -17.31 -11.31 17.59
CA LEU A 51 -16.12 -11.35 18.43
C LEU A 51 -16.31 -10.43 19.65
N TRP A 52 -15.97 -10.95 20.82
CA TRP A 52 -15.80 -10.16 22.03
C TRP A 52 -14.32 -9.85 22.25
N ALA A 53 -14.00 -8.59 22.52
CA ALA A 53 -12.62 -8.14 22.76
C ALA A 53 -12.58 -7.13 23.92
N ILE A 54 -11.44 -7.04 24.61
CA ILE A 54 -11.19 -6.02 25.63
C ILE A 54 -9.95 -5.21 25.25
N HIS A 55 -10.06 -3.88 25.31
CA HIS A 55 -8.92 -2.98 25.11
C HIS A 55 -9.16 -1.63 25.78
N GLY A 56 -8.12 -0.99 26.31
CA GLY A 56 -8.24 0.33 26.95
C GLY A 56 -9.24 0.39 28.12
N GLY A 57 -9.51 -0.75 28.78
CA GLY A 57 -10.51 -0.87 29.83
C GLY A 57 -11.97 -1.04 29.35
N GLY A 58 -12.23 -1.02 28.04
CA GLY A 58 -13.55 -1.22 27.45
C GLY A 58 -13.74 -2.62 26.87
N ILE A 59 -14.98 -3.13 26.93
CA ILE A 59 -15.39 -4.38 26.28
C ILE A 59 -16.11 -4.04 24.98
N TYR A 60 -15.68 -4.64 23.88
CA TYR A 60 -16.20 -4.48 22.53
C TYR A 60 -16.88 -5.77 22.08
N HIS A 61 -18.04 -5.63 21.43
CA HIS A 61 -18.70 -6.71 20.69
C HIS A 61 -18.76 -6.32 19.22
N LEU A 62 -18.03 -7.06 18.39
CA LEU A 62 -17.95 -6.83 16.95
C LEU A 62 -18.79 -7.88 16.25
N GLU A 63 -19.65 -7.44 15.33
CA GLU A 63 -20.53 -8.30 14.58
C GLU A 63 -20.28 -8.16 13.09
N LYS A 64 -20.03 -9.28 12.42
CA LYS A 64 -19.87 -9.29 10.97
C LYS A 64 -21.18 -9.75 10.34
N TYR A 65 -21.87 -8.84 9.66
CA TYR A 65 -23.09 -9.17 8.90
C TYR A 65 -22.76 -10.03 7.67
N LYS A 66 -23.69 -10.91 7.26
CA LYS A 66 -23.58 -11.68 6.01
C LYS A 66 -23.70 -10.81 4.77
N LEU A 67 -24.63 -9.85 4.83
CA LEU A 67 -24.90 -8.91 3.75
C LEU A 67 -24.93 -7.48 4.29
N ALA A 68 -25.95 -7.11 5.05
CA ALA A 68 -26.14 -5.78 5.63
C ALA A 68 -26.76 -5.86 7.03
N PRO A 69 -26.56 -4.84 7.89
CA PRO A 69 -27.36 -4.65 9.10
C PRO A 69 -28.82 -4.29 8.78
N PRO A 70 -29.76 -4.45 9.74
CA PRO A 70 -31.17 -4.06 9.55
C PRO A 70 -31.36 -2.59 9.19
N THR A 71 -30.48 -1.73 9.69
CA THR A 71 -30.42 -0.30 9.34
C THR A 71 -28.95 0.06 9.12
N MET A 72 -28.64 0.61 7.96
CA MET A 72 -27.28 1.10 7.68
C MET A 72 -26.98 2.33 8.56
N PRO A 73 -25.83 2.34 9.27
CA PRO A 73 -25.45 3.49 10.07
C PRO A 73 -25.12 4.69 9.17
N GLU A 74 -25.43 5.90 9.64
CA GLU A 74 -25.07 7.16 8.95
C GLU A 74 -23.55 7.28 8.78
N ASN A 75 -22.80 6.83 9.78
CA ASN A 75 -21.34 6.89 9.81
C ASN A 75 -20.74 5.50 9.58
N LEU A 76 -20.36 5.22 8.33
CA LEU A 76 -19.59 4.04 7.98
C LEU A 76 -18.11 4.43 7.81
N HIS A 77 -17.22 3.79 8.58
CA HIS A 77 -15.79 4.01 8.46
C HIS A 77 -15.20 3.22 7.28
N TRP A 78 -14.37 3.88 6.46
CA TRP A 78 -13.74 3.28 5.28
C TRP A 78 -12.22 3.26 5.43
N PHE A 79 -11.66 2.05 5.56
CA PHE A 79 -10.21 1.81 5.67
C PHE A 79 -9.50 1.96 4.33
N LYS A 80 -9.50 3.18 3.78
CA LYS A 80 -8.81 3.55 2.54
C LYS A 80 -7.67 4.53 2.78
N TRP A 81 -7.77 5.30 3.87
CA TRP A 81 -6.86 6.41 4.14
C TRP A 81 -5.49 5.94 4.58
N GLU A 82 -5.41 4.77 5.20
CA GLU A 82 -4.17 4.13 5.61
C GLU A 82 -3.27 3.86 4.40
N ALA A 83 -3.83 3.30 3.33
CA ALA A 83 -3.10 3.07 2.09
C ALA A 83 -2.78 4.39 1.37
N TYR A 84 -3.76 5.30 1.25
CA TYR A 84 -3.56 6.58 0.55
C TYR A 84 -2.53 7.48 1.23
N SER A 85 -2.58 7.62 2.55
CA SER A 85 -1.61 8.42 3.31
C SER A 85 -0.22 7.80 3.29
N THR A 86 -0.10 6.47 3.35
CA THR A 86 1.19 5.79 3.18
C THR A 86 1.81 6.04 1.81
N TRP A 87 1.02 5.94 0.75
CA TRP A 87 1.54 6.20 -0.58
C TRP A 87 1.90 7.67 -0.80
N LEU A 88 1.04 8.61 -0.39
CA LEU A 88 1.31 10.06 -0.51
C LEU A 88 2.57 10.47 0.24
N SER A 89 2.73 10.00 1.49
CA SER A 89 3.95 10.25 2.27
C SER A 89 5.18 9.56 1.68
N GLY A 90 5.02 8.40 1.05
CA GLY A 90 6.10 7.69 0.36
C GLY A 90 6.58 8.43 -0.89
N VAL A 91 5.65 8.98 -1.68
CA VAL A 91 5.98 9.86 -2.83
C VAL A 91 6.68 11.12 -2.33
N ALA A 92 6.19 11.75 -1.25
CA ALA A 92 6.86 12.90 -0.64
C ALA A 92 8.28 12.56 -0.19
N LEU A 93 8.48 11.39 0.42
CA LEU A 93 9.80 10.89 0.79
C LEU A 93 10.70 10.71 -0.43
N LEU A 94 10.23 10.09 -1.52
CA LEU A 94 11.00 9.97 -2.76
C LEU A 94 11.40 11.35 -3.31
N CYS A 95 10.46 12.29 -3.38
CA CYS A 95 10.71 13.64 -3.86
C CYS A 95 11.77 14.37 -3.03
N VAL A 96 11.62 14.37 -1.71
CA VAL A 96 12.49 15.14 -0.80
C VAL A 96 13.86 14.49 -0.63
N VAL A 97 13.89 13.16 -0.46
CA VAL A 97 15.13 12.43 -0.13
C VAL A 97 15.94 12.09 -1.38
N PHE A 98 15.26 11.66 -2.45
CA PHE A 98 15.94 11.10 -3.62
C PHE A 98 15.93 12.05 -4.81
N TYR A 99 14.81 12.69 -5.10
CA TYR A 99 14.67 13.46 -6.34
C TYR A 99 15.09 14.93 -6.22
N ALA A 100 15.25 15.46 -5.00
CA ALA A 100 15.78 16.80 -4.79
C ALA A 100 17.27 16.91 -5.15
N ASN A 101 18.06 15.85 -4.96
CA ASN A 101 19.43 15.76 -5.43
C ASN A 101 19.76 14.32 -5.91
N PRO A 102 19.25 13.94 -7.10
CA PRO A 102 19.28 12.57 -7.57
C PRO A 102 20.68 12.08 -7.93
N THR A 103 21.57 12.96 -8.37
CA THR A 103 22.97 12.59 -8.64
C THR A 103 23.67 12.07 -7.39
N LEU A 104 23.35 12.65 -6.23
CA LEU A 104 23.96 12.26 -4.95
C LEU A 104 23.23 11.09 -4.27
N TYR A 105 21.90 11.11 -4.26
CA TYR A 105 21.11 10.16 -3.44
C TYR A 105 20.47 9.02 -4.22
N LEU A 106 20.17 9.22 -5.51
CA LEU A 106 19.47 8.24 -6.34
C LEU A 106 20.42 7.42 -7.20
N LEU A 107 21.29 8.05 -7.97
CA LEU A 107 22.12 7.39 -8.98
C LEU A 107 23.26 6.56 -8.36
N ALA A 108 23.70 5.54 -9.08
CA ALA A 108 24.90 4.79 -8.73
C ALA A 108 26.16 5.68 -8.83
N PRO A 109 27.17 5.49 -7.96
CA PRO A 109 28.44 6.21 -8.09
C PRO A 109 29.07 6.00 -9.47
N GLY A 110 29.50 7.08 -10.12
CA GLY A 110 30.07 7.03 -11.47
C GLY A 110 29.06 6.80 -12.59
N SER A 111 27.75 6.86 -12.31
CA SER A 111 26.71 6.80 -13.33
C SER A 111 26.90 7.88 -14.39
N SER A 112 26.74 7.52 -15.66
CA SER A 112 26.71 8.45 -16.79
C SER A 112 25.35 9.11 -16.99
N LEU A 113 24.31 8.68 -16.26
CA LEU A 113 22.99 9.26 -16.33
C LEU A 113 22.96 10.65 -15.68
N SER A 114 22.19 11.54 -16.28
CA SER A 114 21.79 12.79 -15.63
C SER A 114 20.84 12.52 -14.47
N GLY A 115 20.80 13.46 -13.53
CA GLY A 115 19.86 13.41 -12.42
C GLY A 115 18.40 13.30 -12.87
N ALA A 116 18.03 14.00 -13.94
CA ALA A 116 16.70 13.96 -14.52
C ALA A 116 16.35 12.58 -15.08
N GLU A 117 17.25 11.93 -15.82
CA GLU A 117 17.04 10.56 -16.31
C GLU A 117 16.81 9.58 -15.16
N GLY A 118 17.58 9.70 -14.08
CA GLY A 118 17.36 8.90 -12.87
C GLY A 118 15.96 9.05 -12.29
N VAL A 119 15.48 10.30 -12.16
CA VAL A 119 14.12 10.59 -11.64
C VAL A 119 13.05 10.02 -12.57
N HIS A 120 13.20 10.15 -13.89
CA HIS A 120 12.23 9.59 -14.85
C HIS A 120 12.20 8.06 -14.81
N ILE A 121 13.35 7.40 -14.68
CA ILE A 121 13.39 5.95 -14.47
C ILE A 121 12.65 5.58 -13.17
N GLY A 122 12.88 6.34 -12.10
CA GLY A 122 12.22 6.16 -10.82
C GLY A 122 10.69 6.25 -10.94
N LEU A 123 10.17 7.41 -11.34
CA LEU A 123 8.74 7.64 -11.50
C LEU A 123 8.09 6.71 -12.54
N GLY A 124 8.77 6.53 -13.67
CA GLY A 124 8.32 5.64 -14.75
C GLY A 124 8.16 4.20 -14.27
N SER A 125 9.06 3.73 -13.40
CA SER A 125 8.98 2.37 -12.87
C SER A 125 7.77 2.13 -11.96
N LEU A 126 7.32 3.12 -11.19
CA LEU A 126 6.11 3.03 -10.37
C LEU A 126 4.87 2.90 -11.24
N PHE A 127 4.79 3.72 -12.29
CA PHE A 127 3.68 3.70 -13.25
C PHE A 127 3.67 2.39 -14.04
N VAL A 128 4.79 2.04 -14.68
CA VAL A 128 4.94 0.81 -15.46
C VAL A 128 4.70 -0.42 -14.60
N GLY A 129 5.22 -0.45 -13.37
CA GLY A 129 5.01 -1.56 -12.43
C GLY A 129 3.53 -1.78 -12.12
N TRP A 130 2.78 -0.70 -11.88
CA TRP A 130 1.34 -0.78 -11.64
C TRP A 130 0.56 -1.26 -12.88
N PHE A 131 0.90 -0.79 -14.09
CA PHE A 131 0.27 -1.24 -15.33
C PHE A 131 0.56 -2.71 -15.63
N ILE A 132 1.83 -3.14 -15.56
CA ILE A 132 2.21 -4.54 -15.74
C ILE A 132 1.43 -5.43 -14.78
N TYR A 133 1.42 -5.07 -13.49
CA TYR A 133 0.64 -5.81 -12.50
C TYR A 133 -0.84 -5.89 -12.86
N SER A 134 -1.46 -4.75 -13.20
CA SER A 134 -2.90 -4.68 -13.49
C SER A 134 -3.26 -5.53 -14.71
N PHE A 135 -2.48 -5.46 -15.79
CA PHE A 135 -2.70 -6.28 -16.98
C PHE A 135 -2.51 -7.77 -16.70
N LEU A 136 -1.53 -8.16 -15.88
CA LEU A 136 -1.34 -9.56 -15.51
C LEU A 136 -2.53 -10.10 -14.69
N CYS A 137 -3.03 -9.31 -13.75
CA CYS A 137 -4.21 -9.64 -12.94
C CYS A 137 -5.49 -9.74 -13.80
N ASP A 138 -5.67 -8.85 -14.77
CA ASP A 138 -6.84 -8.85 -15.66
C ASP A 138 -6.76 -9.92 -16.77
N SER A 139 -5.58 -10.52 -16.99
CA SER A 139 -5.36 -11.59 -17.96
C SER A 139 -5.79 -12.99 -17.44
N PRO A 140 -5.78 -14.05 -18.28
CA PRO A 140 -6.00 -15.42 -17.82
C PRO A 140 -5.05 -15.89 -16.72
N LEU A 141 -3.88 -15.25 -16.57
CA LEU A 141 -2.94 -15.53 -15.49
C LEU A 141 -3.52 -15.20 -14.11
N GLY A 142 -4.41 -14.19 -14.02
CA GLY A 142 -5.13 -13.83 -12.80
C GLY A 142 -5.95 -14.97 -12.20
N LYS A 143 -6.35 -15.95 -13.02
CA LYS A 143 -7.08 -17.16 -12.58
C LYS A 143 -6.16 -18.25 -12.03
N ARG A 144 -4.83 -18.03 -11.99
CA ARG A 144 -3.82 -18.99 -11.50
C ARG A 144 -2.95 -18.33 -10.42
N PRO A 145 -3.46 -18.14 -9.18
CA PRO A 145 -2.81 -17.30 -8.17
C PRO A 145 -1.36 -17.68 -7.84
N ALA A 146 -1.06 -18.97 -7.74
CA ALA A 146 0.31 -19.44 -7.48
C ALA A 146 1.28 -19.06 -8.62
N LEU A 147 0.86 -19.28 -9.87
CA LEU A 147 1.68 -18.93 -11.04
C LEU A 147 1.83 -17.41 -11.16
N LEU A 148 0.74 -16.65 -10.96
CA LEU A 148 0.80 -15.19 -10.92
C LEU A 148 1.80 -14.71 -9.86
N GLY A 149 1.76 -15.28 -8.65
CA GLY A 149 2.70 -14.96 -7.58
C GLY A 149 4.16 -15.20 -7.97
N VAL A 150 4.47 -16.34 -8.60
CA VAL A 150 5.83 -16.63 -9.11
C VAL A 150 6.25 -15.62 -10.18
N VAL A 151 5.37 -15.31 -11.14
CA VAL A 151 5.66 -14.32 -12.20
C VAL A 151 5.93 -12.94 -11.60
N LEU A 152 5.09 -12.48 -10.67
CA LEU A 152 5.27 -11.19 -10.00
C LEU A 152 6.58 -11.16 -9.19
N PHE A 153 6.92 -12.25 -8.50
CA PHE A 153 8.20 -12.35 -7.78
C PHE A 153 9.39 -12.22 -8.73
N VAL A 154 9.39 -12.94 -9.85
CA VAL A 154 10.45 -12.83 -10.88
C VAL A 154 10.55 -11.41 -11.43
N LEU A 155 9.40 -10.75 -11.69
CA LEU A 155 9.38 -9.36 -12.15
C LEU A 155 9.95 -8.39 -11.11
N LEU A 156 9.67 -8.58 -9.83
CA LEU A 156 10.25 -7.76 -8.75
C LEU A 156 11.76 -7.99 -8.63
N VAL A 157 12.24 -9.23 -8.76
CA VAL A 157 13.68 -9.55 -8.80
C VAL A 157 14.34 -8.90 -10.02
N ALA A 158 13.70 -8.96 -11.19
CA ALA A 158 14.18 -8.31 -12.40
C ALA A 158 14.22 -6.78 -12.25
N ALA A 159 13.21 -6.18 -11.63
CA ALA A 159 13.20 -4.75 -11.32
C ALA A 159 14.31 -4.37 -10.34
N ALA A 160 14.50 -5.14 -9.26
CA ALA A 160 15.58 -4.94 -8.30
C ALA A 160 16.96 -5.01 -8.97
N TYR A 161 17.17 -6.00 -9.84
CA TYR A 161 18.39 -6.14 -10.63
C TYR A 161 18.57 -4.94 -11.58
N GLY A 162 17.53 -4.55 -12.32
CA GLY A 162 17.57 -3.40 -13.22
C GLY A 162 17.92 -2.11 -12.49
N PHE A 163 17.29 -1.85 -11.34
CA PHE A 163 17.62 -0.70 -10.51
C PHE A 163 19.05 -0.74 -9.98
N SER A 164 19.59 -1.91 -9.62
CA SER A 164 20.97 -2.03 -9.15
C SER A 164 22.01 -1.62 -10.20
N LYS A 165 21.62 -1.54 -11.48
CA LYS A 165 22.50 -1.06 -12.57
C LYS A 165 22.52 0.46 -12.73
N VAL A 166 21.51 1.16 -12.23
CA VAL A 166 21.34 2.62 -12.46
C VAL A 166 21.32 3.43 -11.17
N PHE A 167 20.82 2.84 -10.08
CA PHE A 167 20.64 3.51 -8.79
C PHE A 167 21.66 3.05 -7.76
N SER A 168 21.89 3.91 -6.76
CA SER A 168 22.57 3.53 -5.53
C SER A 168 21.84 2.35 -4.87
N GLY A 169 22.54 1.57 -4.04
CA GLY A 169 21.91 0.42 -3.35
C GLY A 169 20.67 0.81 -2.55
N ARG A 170 20.68 2.00 -1.93
CA ARG A 170 19.51 2.57 -1.23
C ARG A 170 18.38 2.94 -2.20
N GLY A 171 18.73 3.61 -3.31
CA GLY A 171 17.77 3.98 -4.35
C GLY A 171 17.09 2.74 -4.94
N ALA A 172 17.85 1.70 -5.27
CA ALA A 172 17.33 0.46 -5.81
C ALA A 172 16.34 -0.23 -4.85
N TYR A 173 16.75 -0.46 -3.60
CA TYR A 173 15.90 -1.10 -2.59
C TYR A 173 14.58 -0.34 -2.38
N LEU A 174 14.65 0.99 -2.26
CA LEU A 174 13.46 1.81 -2.02
C LEU A 174 12.52 1.89 -3.23
N HIS A 175 13.03 1.85 -4.46
CA HIS A 175 12.17 1.85 -5.65
C HIS A 175 11.43 0.51 -5.84
N VAL A 176 12.02 -0.62 -5.43
CA VAL A 176 11.28 -1.90 -5.37
C VAL A 176 10.13 -1.79 -4.36
N GLY A 177 10.39 -1.24 -3.17
CA GLY A 177 9.36 -0.95 -2.18
C GLY A 177 8.27 -0.01 -2.71
N ALA A 178 8.67 1.04 -3.42
CA ALA A 178 7.76 2.02 -4.01
C ALA A 178 6.87 1.42 -5.11
N ILE A 179 7.38 0.50 -5.93
CA ILE A 179 6.56 -0.27 -6.88
C ILE A 179 5.49 -1.06 -6.13
N MET A 180 5.89 -1.82 -5.10
CA MET A 180 4.94 -2.64 -4.33
C MET A 180 3.87 -1.77 -3.65
N GLY A 181 4.27 -0.66 -3.03
CA GLY A 181 3.34 0.30 -2.43
C GLY A 181 2.39 0.94 -3.46
N THR A 182 2.89 1.24 -4.66
CA THR A 182 2.09 1.81 -5.75
C THR A 182 1.07 0.80 -6.29
N ILE A 183 1.47 -0.46 -6.45
CA ILE A 183 0.54 -1.54 -6.84
C ILE A 183 -0.59 -1.67 -5.80
N MET A 184 -0.24 -1.70 -4.53
CA MET A 184 -1.20 -1.86 -3.44
C MET A 184 -2.19 -0.70 -3.36
N VAL A 185 -1.73 0.55 -3.40
CA VAL A 185 -2.64 1.71 -3.39
C VAL A 185 -3.49 1.78 -4.66
N GLY A 186 -2.91 1.37 -5.80
CA GLY A 186 -3.61 1.27 -7.08
C GLY A 186 -4.79 0.30 -7.01
N ASN A 187 -4.62 -0.84 -6.32
CA ASN A 187 -5.71 -1.77 -6.05
C ASN A 187 -6.77 -1.17 -5.11
N VAL A 188 -6.38 -0.43 -4.08
CA VAL A 188 -7.33 0.27 -3.20
C VAL A 188 -8.18 1.26 -4.00
N PHE A 189 -7.56 2.02 -4.91
CA PHE A 189 -8.22 2.99 -5.76
C PHE A 189 -9.10 2.38 -6.86
N ARG A 190 -8.58 1.42 -7.64
CA ARG A 190 -9.24 0.88 -8.85
C ARG A 190 -10.21 -0.25 -8.54
N ILE A 191 -9.94 -1.07 -7.53
CA ILE A 191 -10.67 -2.32 -7.29
C ILE A 191 -11.47 -2.26 -5.99
N ILE A 192 -10.80 -2.02 -4.86
CA ILE A 192 -11.41 -2.19 -3.53
C ILE A 192 -12.47 -1.12 -3.26
N MET A 193 -12.13 0.17 -3.38
CA MET A 193 -13.06 1.26 -3.07
C MET A 193 -14.29 1.28 -3.99
N PRO A 194 -14.17 1.12 -5.33
CA PRO A 194 -15.33 1.03 -6.20
C PRO A 194 -16.23 -0.16 -5.86
N ALA A 195 -15.65 -1.35 -5.63
CA ALA A 195 -16.42 -2.54 -5.28
C ALA A 195 -17.16 -2.39 -3.94
N GLN A 196 -16.49 -1.85 -2.90
CA GLN A 196 -17.12 -1.63 -1.60
C GLN A 196 -18.24 -0.57 -1.68
N ARG A 197 -18.07 0.50 -2.47
CA ARG A 197 -19.12 1.50 -2.69
C ARG A 197 -20.33 0.92 -3.43
N ALA A 198 -20.08 0.13 -4.47
CA ALA A 198 -21.14 -0.55 -5.21
C ALA A 198 -21.90 -1.54 -4.33
N LEU A 199 -21.19 -2.29 -3.48
CA LEU A 199 -21.79 -3.18 -2.49
C LEU A 199 -22.71 -2.41 -1.54
N VAL A 200 -22.22 -1.33 -0.91
CA VAL A 200 -23.03 -0.52 0.01
C VAL A 200 -24.26 0.06 -0.70
N ALA A 201 -24.12 0.54 -1.93
CA ALA A 201 -25.26 1.07 -2.70
C ALA A 201 -26.29 0.01 -3.11
N ALA A 202 -25.91 -1.26 -3.18
CA ALA A 202 -26.81 -2.36 -3.54
C ALA A 202 -27.56 -2.96 -2.35
N ILE A 203 -27.10 -2.70 -1.12
CA ILE A 203 -27.63 -3.32 0.11
C ILE A 203 -28.20 -2.30 1.10
N ALA A 204 -27.98 -1.01 0.87
CA ALA A 204 -28.60 0.10 1.60
C ALA A 204 -29.99 0.39 1.04
#